data_AF-A0A7J6A2W6-F1
#
_entry.id   AF-A0A7J6A2W6-F1
#
_cell.length_a   1.000
_cell.length_b   1.000
_cell.length_c   1.000
_cell.angle_alpha   90.00
_cell.angle_beta   90.00
_cell.angle_gamma   90.00
#
_symmetry.space_group_name_H-M   'P 1'
#
loop_
_entity.id
_entity.type
_entity.pdbx_description
1 polymer ?
#
loop_
_entity_poly.entity_id
_entity_poly.type
_entity_poly.pdbx_seq_one_letter_code
_entity_poly.pdbx_strand_id
1 'polypeptide(L)'
;MCDMSALDNLVANTAYLKAQGGDEKELRKRRQSLALPKPEKCEPIRASVGQNFEFLCEQQPVGKKLFRQYLNETPEYAVAAEFLDELNDWELAEGAAKDKACTNIINQFCKEGSKSFLSCLTGEALEKCKVVTEKDFEVVMMGKVKEAVREFLKGKPFTEYTLSPLFDKFLQWKEYEKQPITEKYFYEFRTLGKGGFGEVRYRDRVTQ
;
A
#
# COMPACT_ATOMS: atom_id res chain seq x y z
N MET A 1 -15.18 -43.75 28.95
CA MET A 1 -15.29 -42.91 27.73
C MET A 1 -14.17 -41.89 27.85
N CYS A 2 -13.11 -41.99 27.04
CA CYS A 2 -12.05 -40.98 27.05
C CYS A 2 -12.65 -39.65 26.57
N ASP A 3 -12.37 -38.56 27.29
CA ASP A 3 -12.77 -37.20 26.92
C ASP A 3 -12.08 -36.75 25.62
N MET A 4 -12.61 -37.23 24.50
CA MET A 4 -12.22 -36.80 23.14
C MET A 4 -12.28 -35.26 23.03
N SER A 5 -13.23 -34.63 23.72
CA SER A 5 -13.37 -33.16 23.76
C SER A 5 -12.16 -32.44 24.38
N ALA A 6 -11.55 -32.99 25.43
CA ALA A 6 -10.38 -32.38 26.05
C ALA A 6 -9.15 -32.49 25.14
N LEU A 7 -9.01 -33.64 24.46
CA LEU A 7 -7.95 -33.88 23.49
C LEU A 7 -8.11 -33.00 22.25
N ASP A 8 -9.32 -32.87 21.70
CA ASP A 8 -9.64 -32.02 20.55
C ASP A 8 -9.35 -30.55 20.85
N ASN A 9 -9.71 -30.07 22.04
CA ASN A 9 -9.38 -28.71 22.48
C ASN A 9 -7.88 -28.48 22.61
N LEU A 10 -7.13 -29.45 23.14
CA LEU A 10 -5.67 -29.36 23.26
C LEU A 10 -5.00 -29.33 21.89
N VAL A 11 -5.43 -30.18 20.96
CA VAL A 11 -4.96 -30.23 19.57
C VAL A 11 -5.24 -28.90 18.87
N ALA A 12 -6.48 -28.38 19.00
CA ALA A 12 -6.90 -27.11 18.41
C ALA A 12 -6.10 -25.92 18.95
N ASN A 13 -5.84 -25.88 20.26
CA ASN A 13 -5.03 -24.83 20.90
C ASN A 13 -3.57 -24.88 20.48
N THR A 14 -3.00 -26.08 20.37
CA THR A 14 -1.61 -26.27 19.93
C THR A 14 -1.45 -25.85 18.47
N ALA A 15 -2.41 -26.21 17.61
CA ALA A 15 -2.43 -25.78 16.21
C ALA A 15 -2.60 -24.25 16.07
N TYR A 16 -3.46 -23.64 16.89
CA TYR A 16 -3.63 -22.19 16.95
C TYR A 16 -2.35 -21.45 17.37
N LEU A 17 -1.67 -21.91 18.42
CA LEU A 17 -0.41 -21.29 18.86
C LEU A 17 0.69 -21.43 17.80
N LYS A 18 0.74 -22.56 17.10
CA LYS A 18 1.66 -22.73 15.95
C LYS A 18 1.32 -21.80 14.78
N ALA A 19 0.04 -21.58 14.49
CA ALA A 19 -0.41 -20.66 13.46
C ALA A 19 -0.07 -19.19 13.81
N GLN A 20 -0.30 -18.78 15.06
CA GLN A 20 0.12 -17.45 15.55
C GLN A 20 1.64 -17.28 15.56
N GLY A 21 2.38 -18.37 15.80
CA GLY A 21 3.84 -18.39 15.81
C GLY A 21 4.50 -18.10 14.46
N GLY A 22 3.73 -18.05 13.36
CA GLY A 22 4.12 -17.38 12.13
C GLY A 22 5.44 -17.87 11.52
N ASP A 23 5.66 -19.18 11.42
CA ASP A 23 6.82 -19.68 10.65
C ASP A 23 6.60 -19.33 9.17
N GLU A 24 7.33 -18.31 8.69
CA GLU A 24 7.28 -17.84 7.30
C GLU A 24 7.46 -18.98 6.29
N LYS A 25 8.22 -20.03 6.64
CA LYS A 25 8.42 -21.19 5.76
C LYS A 25 7.15 -22.03 5.62
N GLU A 26 6.40 -22.23 6.70
CA GLU A 26 5.10 -22.90 6.64
C GLU A 26 4.07 -22.04 5.91
N LEU A 27 4.02 -20.74 6.21
CA LEU A 27 3.13 -19.82 5.51
C LEU A 27 3.42 -19.76 4.00
N ARG A 28 4.69 -19.79 3.59
CA ARG A 28 5.08 -19.86 2.17
C ARG A 28 4.68 -21.19 1.54
N LYS A 29 4.85 -22.33 2.22
CA LYS A 29 4.41 -23.65 1.73
C LYS A 29 2.88 -23.72 1.57
N ARG A 30 2.13 -23.15 2.53
CA ARG A 30 0.66 -23.04 2.48
C ARG A 30 0.16 -21.98 1.49
N ARG A 31 1.07 -21.15 0.94
CA ARG A 31 0.79 -20.12 -0.07
C ARG A 31 1.24 -20.53 -1.50
N GLN A 32 1.67 -21.78 -1.69
CA GLN A 32 2.16 -22.32 -2.96
C GLN A 32 1.02 -22.62 -3.95
N SER A 33 0.35 -21.58 -4.46
CA SER A 33 0.01 -21.41 -5.88
C SER A 33 -1.00 -20.26 -6.07
N LEU A 34 -0.60 -19.04 -5.66
CA LEU A 34 -1.29 -17.84 -6.14
C LEU A 34 -0.85 -17.56 -7.57
N ALA A 35 -1.37 -18.33 -8.52
CA ALA A 35 -1.18 -18.07 -9.95
C ALA A 35 -2.08 -16.91 -10.36
N LEU A 36 -1.45 -15.80 -10.74
CA LEU A 36 -2.18 -14.67 -11.31
C LEU A 36 -2.78 -15.08 -12.66
N PRO A 37 -4.01 -14.63 -12.97
CA PRO A 37 -4.62 -14.87 -14.27
C PRO A 37 -3.78 -14.23 -15.37
N LYS A 38 -3.86 -14.78 -16.59
CA LYS A 38 -3.17 -14.21 -17.75
C LYS A 38 -3.70 -12.80 -18.06
N PRO A 39 -2.85 -11.87 -18.58
CA PRO A 39 -3.26 -10.51 -18.91
C PRO A 39 -4.49 -10.46 -19.84
N GLU A 40 -4.60 -11.39 -20.79
CA GLU A 40 -5.71 -11.49 -21.75
C GLU A 40 -7.09 -11.62 -21.08
N LYS A 41 -7.15 -12.22 -19.88
CA LYS A 41 -8.40 -12.37 -19.12
C LYS A 41 -8.80 -11.09 -18.37
N CYS A 42 -7.93 -10.09 -18.33
CA CYS A 42 -8.09 -8.87 -17.54
C CYS A 42 -8.66 -7.69 -18.35
N GLU A 43 -8.86 -7.84 -19.67
CA GLU A 43 -9.52 -6.84 -20.53
C GLU A 43 -10.89 -6.36 -20.01
N PRO A 44 -11.84 -7.23 -19.60
CA PRO A 44 -13.12 -6.76 -19.06
C PRO A 44 -12.93 -5.95 -17.77
N ILE A 45 -11.91 -6.27 -16.98
CA ILE A 45 -11.60 -5.52 -15.76
C ILE A 45 -11.05 -4.15 -16.08
N ARG A 46 -10.21 -4.01 -17.11
CA ARG A 46 -9.69 -2.71 -17.55
C ARG A 46 -10.83 -1.73 -17.83
N ALA A 47 -11.91 -2.19 -18.47
CA ALA A 47 -13.09 -1.37 -18.72
C ALA A 47 -13.88 -1.01 -17.44
N SER A 48 -13.90 -1.91 -16.44
CA SER A 48 -14.70 -1.74 -15.21
C SER A 48 -14.02 -0.96 -14.08
N VAL A 49 -12.68 -0.94 -14.04
CA VAL A 49 -11.89 -0.45 -12.89
C VAL A 49 -11.91 1.07 -12.73
N GLY A 50 -12.36 1.79 -13.76
CA GLY A 50 -12.36 3.27 -13.78
C GLY A 50 -10.94 3.84 -13.81
N GLN A 51 -10.82 5.16 -13.92
CA GLN A 51 -9.52 5.87 -13.97
C GLN A 51 -9.33 6.82 -12.77
N ASN A 52 -9.85 6.43 -11.60
CA ASN A 52 -9.74 7.27 -10.41
C ASN A 52 -8.39 7.04 -9.71
N PHE A 53 -7.46 7.99 -9.87
CA PHE A 53 -6.15 7.99 -9.22
C PHE A 53 -6.20 7.71 -7.72
N GLU A 54 -7.12 8.37 -7.00
CA GLU A 54 -7.26 8.24 -5.55
C GLU A 54 -7.51 6.78 -5.14
N PHE A 55 -8.46 6.17 -5.83
CA PHE A 55 -8.90 4.83 -5.52
C PHE A 55 -7.86 3.78 -5.92
N LEU A 56 -7.17 3.99 -7.04
CA LEU A 56 -6.23 3.01 -7.60
C LEU A 56 -4.83 3.11 -6.98
N CYS A 57 -4.32 4.32 -6.77
CA CYS A 57 -2.93 4.57 -6.42
C CYS A 57 -2.73 5.02 -4.97
N GLU A 58 -3.77 5.46 -4.26
CA GLU A 58 -3.64 5.87 -2.84
C GLU A 58 -4.33 4.90 -1.89
N GLN A 59 -5.61 4.60 -2.12
CA GLN A 59 -6.43 3.78 -1.21
C GLN A 59 -6.12 2.29 -1.30
N GLN A 60 -5.82 1.78 -2.50
CA GLN A 60 -5.54 0.36 -2.71
C GLN A 60 -4.05 0.04 -2.46
N PRO A 61 -3.70 -0.80 -1.47
CA PRO A 61 -2.29 -1.06 -1.12
C PRO A 61 -1.47 -1.67 -2.27
N VAL A 62 -2.07 -2.61 -3.02
CA VAL A 62 -1.40 -3.24 -4.17
C VAL A 62 -1.17 -2.23 -5.29
N GLY A 63 -2.17 -1.38 -5.57
CA GLY A 63 -2.07 -0.35 -6.59
C GLY A 63 -1.07 0.74 -6.20
N LYS A 64 -1.10 1.22 -4.95
CA LYS A 64 -0.08 2.13 -4.39
C LYS A 64 1.34 1.58 -4.55
N LYS A 65 1.54 0.30 -4.24
CA LYS A 65 2.86 -0.35 -4.34
C LYS A 65 3.34 -0.48 -5.79
N LEU A 66 2.47 -0.90 -6.71
CA LEU A 66 2.81 -1.03 -8.13
C LEU A 66 3.05 0.33 -8.79
N PHE A 67 2.23 1.33 -8.44
CA PHE A 67 2.45 2.70 -8.87
C PHE A 67 3.78 3.24 -8.34
N ARG A 68 4.13 2.96 -7.07
CA ARG A 68 5.45 3.35 -6.56
C ARG A 68 6.61 2.68 -7.29
N GLN A 69 6.46 1.41 -7.66
CA GLN A 69 7.46 0.72 -8.49
C GLN A 69 7.62 1.42 -9.85
N TYR A 70 6.52 1.85 -10.47
CA TYR A 70 6.55 2.60 -11.71
C TYR A 70 7.24 3.95 -11.55
N LEU A 71 6.92 4.72 -10.50
CA LEU A 71 7.55 6.02 -10.26
C LEU A 71 9.06 5.91 -10.06
N ASN A 72 9.55 4.80 -9.51
CA ASN A 72 10.99 4.56 -9.32
C ASN A 72 11.76 4.31 -10.64
N GLU A 73 11.07 4.04 -11.76
CA GLU A 73 11.72 3.87 -13.07
C GLU A 73 12.22 5.20 -13.65
N THR A 74 11.57 6.31 -13.28
CA THR A 74 11.89 7.66 -13.75
C THR A 74 12.37 8.52 -12.58
N PRO A 75 13.57 9.11 -12.61
CA PRO A 75 14.14 9.83 -11.47
C PRO A 75 13.29 11.04 -11.04
N GLU A 76 12.66 11.76 -11.97
CA GLU A 76 11.76 12.88 -11.66
C GLU A 76 10.54 12.44 -10.85
N TYR A 77 9.98 11.27 -11.18
CA TYR A 77 8.80 10.71 -10.51
C TYR A 77 9.18 10.12 -9.15
N ALA A 78 10.36 9.49 -9.06
CA ALA A 78 10.91 8.97 -7.83
C ALA A 78 11.07 10.09 -6.78
N VAL A 79 11.64 11.23 -7.17
CA VAL A 79 11.83 12.40 -6.28
C VAL A 79 10.49 12.94 -5.77
N ALA A 80 9.48 13.06 -6.64
CA ALA A 80 8.14 13.50 -6.25
C ALA A 80 7.50 12.53 -5.24
N ALA A 81 7.72 11.22 -5.42
CA ALA A 81 7.20 10.19 -4.55
C ALA A 81 7.93 10.14 -3.20
N GLU A 82 9.26 10.30 -3.22
CA GLU A 82 10.10 10.40 -2.01
C GLU A 82 9.72 11.60 -1.15
N PHE A 83 9.47 12.77 -1.77
CA PHE A 83 8.98 13.93 -1.05
C PHE A 83 7.69 13.65 -0.28
N LEU A 84 6.71 12.99 -0.91
CA LEU A 84 5.45 12.65 -0.24
C LEU A 84 5.64 11.68 0.92
N ASP A 85 6.57 10.73 0.80
CA ASP A 85 6.88 9.81 1.90
C ASP A 85 7.54 10.54 3.07
N GLU A 86 8.59 11.35 2.80
CA GLU A 86 9.25 12.12 3.83
C GLU A 86 8.30 13.12 4.51
N LEU A 87 7.37 13.70 3.75
CA LEU A 87 6.35 14.58 4.29
C LEU A 87 5.35 13.84 5.20
N ASN A 88 4.94 12.62 4.82
CA ASN A 88 4.10 11.78 5.68
C ASN A 88 4.86 11.33 6.94
N ASP A 89 6.14 10.97 6.82
CA ASP A 89 6.98 10.61 7.96
C ASP A 89 7.18 11.79 8.90
N TRP A 90 7.31 13.01 8.36
CA TRP A 90 7.35 14.24 9.14
C TRP A 90 6.03 14.52 9.88
N GLU A 91 4.88 14.27 9.25
CA GLU A 91 3.55 14.42 9.88
C GLU A 91 3.38 13.49 11.09
N LEU A 92 3.97 12.29 11.02
CA LEU A 92 3.97 11.28 12.08
C LEU A 92 5.07 11.47 13.13
N ALA A 93 6.08 12.31 12.86
CA ALA A 93 7.20 12.55 13.75
C ALA A 93 6.84 13.53 14.88
N GLU A 94 7.49 13.38 16.04
CA GLU A 94 7.28 14.23 17.21
C GLU A 94 8.59 14.82 17.76
N GLY A 95 8.51 15.99 18.39
CA GLY A 95 9.63 16.66 19.05
C GLY A 95 10.83 16.93 18.14
N ALA A 96 12.03 16.67 18.64
CA ALA A 96 13.28 16.96 17.93
C ALA A 96 13.47 16.17 16.62
N ALA A 97 12.73 15.07 16.41
CA ALA A 97 12.74 14.35 15.14
C ALA A 97 11.98 15.12 14.06
N LYS A 98 10.88 15.79 14.44
CA LYS A 98 10.05 16.61 13.54
C LYS A 98 10.82 17.83 13.03
N ASP A 99 11.56 18.50 13.91
CA ASP A 99 12.40 19.65 13.53
C ASP A 99 13.50 19.25 12.53
N LYS A 100 14.19 18.14 12.80
CA LYS A 100 15.21 17.60 11.88
C LYS A 100 14.62 17.21 10.53
N ALA A 101 13.47 16.56 10.52
CA ALA A 101 12.79 16.18 9.28
C ALA A 101 12.35 17.41 8.48
N CYS A 102 11.86 18.47 9.14
CA CYS A 102 11.55 19.76 8.51
C CYS A 102 12.78 20.33 7.79
N THR A 103 13.89 20.50 8.50
CA THR A 103 15.12 21.05 7.93
C THR A 103 15.67 20.17 6.79
N ASN A 104 15.55 18.84 6.89
CA ASN A 104 15.96 17.91 5.84
C ASN A 104 15.12 18.09 4.58
N ILE A 105 13.79 18.11 4.69
CA ILE A 105 12.88 18.26 3.54
C ILE A 105 13.15 19.58 2.80
N ILE A 106 13.32 20.69 3.53
CA ILE A 106 13.64 22.00 2.93
C ILE A 106 14.96 21.93 2.15
N ASN A 107 15.99 21.34 2.76
CA ASN A 107 17.32 21.25 2.15
C ASN A 107 17.35 20.34 0.92
N GLN A 108 16.62 19.24 0.96
CA GLN A 108 16.64 18.21 -0.06
C GLN A 108 15.76 18.55 -1.26
N PHE A 109 14.56 19.12 -1.05
CA PHE A 109 13.56 19.28 -2.10
C PHE A 109 13.36 20.71 -2.61
N CYS A 110 13.65 21.75 -1.80
CA CYS A 110 13.43 23.15 -2.21
C CYS A 110 14.68 23.89 -2.68
N LYS A 111 15.88 23.31 -2.56
CA LYS A 111 17.12 23.93 -3.05
C LYS A 111 17.39 23.55 -4.51
N GLU A 112 17.48 24.54 -5.39
CA GLU A 112 17.68 24.37 -6.84
C GLU A 112 18.96 23.62 -7.24
N GLY A 113 19.94 23.51 -6.33
CA GLY A 113 21.18 22.73 -6.53
C GLY A 113 21.13 21.30 -6.01
N SER A 114 20.02 20.85 -5.43
CA SER A 114 19.86 19.49 -4.92
C SER A 114 19.53 18.52 -6.06
N LYS A 115 20.01 17.27 -5.93
CA LYS A 115 19.67 16.18 -6.86
C LYS A 115 18.19 15.80 -6.80
N SER A 116 17.54 16.09 -5.68
CA SER A 116 16.13 15.79 -5.42
C SER A 116 15.26 17.05 -5.47
N PHE A 117 15.70 18.10 -6.19
CA PHE A 117 14.88 19.28 -6.37
C PHE A 117 13.56 18.93 -7.09
N LEU A 118 12.44 19.44 -6.58
CA LEU A 118 11.11 19.22 -7.15
C LEU A 118 10.92 20.05 -8.43
N SER A 119 11.61 19.65 -9.51
CA SER A 119 11.46 20.25 -10.84
C SER A 119 10.07 20.06 -11.44
N CYS A 120 9.29 19.12 -10.90
CA CYS A 120 7.91 18.86 -11.28
C CYS A 120 6.93 19.96 -10.84
N LEU A 121 7.32 20.83 -9.89
CA LEU A 121 6.50 21.95 -9.44
C LEU A 121 6.59 23.13 -10.41
N THR A 122 5.44 23.71 -10.74
CA THR A 122 5.34 24.91 -11.59
C THR A 122 4.56 26.03 -10.89
N GLY A 123 4.89 27.28 -11.21
CA GLY A 123 4.11 28.45 -10.78
C GLY A 123 4.22 28.77 -9.28
N GLU A 124 3.10 29.10 -8.65
CA GLU A 124 3.07 29.61 -7.26
C GLU A 124 3.59 28.59 -6.22
N ALA A 125 3.41 27.29 -6.45
CA ALA A 125 3.89 26.25 -5.55
C ALA A 125 5.43 26.16 -5.53
N LEU A 126 6.07 26.38 -6.68
CA LEU A 126 7.53 26.39 -6.80
C LEU A 126 8.13 27.59 -6.07
N GLU A 127 7.58 28.78 -6.29
CA GLU A 127 8.01 30.01 -5.62
C GLU A 127 7.88 29.89 -4.09
N LYS A 128 6.79 29.28 -3.60
CA LYS A 128 6.60 29.05 -2.17
C LYS A 128 7.52 27.97 -1.59
N CYS A 129 7.85 26.92 -2.34
CA CYS A 129 8.85 25.95 -1.89
C CYS A 129 10.22 26.62 -1.75
N LYS A 130 10.65 27.45 -2.71
CA LYS A 130 11.97 28.10 -2.67
C LYS A 130 12.16 29.04 -1.47
N VAL A 131 11.10 29.74 -1.06
CA VAL A 131 11.15 30.75 0.02
C VAL A 131 10.69 30.16 1.36
N VAL A 132 10.37 28.87 1.43
CA VAL A 132 9.82 28.25 2.65
C VAL A 132 10.80 28.37 3.82
N THR A 133 10.27 28.72 4.99
CA THR A 133 11.00 28.72 6.27
C THR A 133 10.38 27.71 7.22
N GLU A 134 11.10 27.32 8.28
CA GLU A 134 10.59 26.36 9.27
C GLU A 134 9.26 26.79 9.92
N LYS A 135 9.00 28.11 10.01
CA LYS A 135 7.77 28.67 10.58
C LYS A 135 6.55 28.50 9.67
N ASP A 136 6.75 28.60 8.36
CA ASP A 136 5.69 28.49 7.36
C ASP A 136 5.62 27.09 6.74
N PHE A 137 6.55 26.21 7.11
CA PHE A 137 6.75 24.88 6.53
C PHE A 137 5.46 24.06 6.53
N GLU A 138 4.81 23.93 7.69
CA GLU A 138 3.61 23.11 7.82
C GLU A 138 2.50 23.58 6.86
N VAL A 139 2.22 24.88 6.83
CA VAL A 139 1.15 25.47 6.00
C VAL A 139 1.49 25.36 4.51
N VAL A 140 2.74 25.62 4.13
CA VAL A 140 3.18 25.62 2.73
C VAL A 140 3.27 24.20 2.19
N MET A 141 3.90 23.29 2.95
CA MET A 141 4.16 21.92 2.53
C MET A 141 2.91 21.07 2.54
N MET A 142 2.14 21.08 3.63
CA MET A 142 0.90 20.29 3.73
C MET A 142 -0.24 20.87 2.90
N GLY A 143 -0.16 22.14 2.52
CA GLY A 143 -1.12 22.80 1.65
C GLY A 143 -0.70 22.74 0.18
N LYS A 144 -0.19 23.87 -0.32
CA LYS A 144 -0.01 24.08 -1.77
C LYS A 144 1.02 23.15 -2.41
N VAL A 145 2.11 22.79 -1.70
CA VAL A 145 3.16 21.95 -2.30
C VAL A 145 2.70 20.50 -2.40
N LYS A 146 2.15 19.90 -1.34
CA LYS A 146 1.60 18.53 -1.36
C LYS A 146 0.55 18.37 -2.45
N GLU A 147 -0.41 19.30 -2.55
CA GLU A 147 -1.44 19.23 -3.59
C GLU A 147 -0.86 19.38 -5.00
N ALA A 148 0.12 20.26 -5.21
CA ALA A 148 0.76 20.42 -6.51
C ALA A 148 1.55 19.16 -6.94
N VAL A 149 2.28 18.53 -6.01
CA VAL A 149 2.98 17.25 -6.30
C VAL A 149 1.98 16.14 -6.60
N ARG A 150 0.88 16.08 -5.85
CA ARG A 150 -0.19 15.08 -6.07
C ARG A 150 -0.88 15.29 -7.42
N GLU A 151 -1.15 16.52 -7.80
CA GLU A 151 -1.73 16.86 -9.11
C GLU A 151 -0.78 16.50 -10.25
N PHE A 152 0.52 16.76 -10.09
CA PHE A 152 1.55 16.31 -11.04
C PHE A 152 1.51 14.79 -11.21
N LEU A 153 1.51 14.02 -10.12
CA LEU A 153 1.47 12.55 -10.17
C LEU A 153 0.16 12.01 -10.79
N LYS A 154 -0.96 12.68 -10.54
CA LYS A 154 -2.27 12.35 -11.11
C LYS A 154 -2.38 12.64 -12.62
N GLY A 155 -1.55 13.52 -13.14
CA GLY A 155 -1.54 13.89 -14.56
C GLY A 155 -0.81 12.88 -15.43
N LYS A 156 0.37 13.30 -15.94
CA LYS A 156 1.18 12.53 -16.88
C LYS A 156 1.66 11.17 -16.30
N PRO A 157 2.20 11.09 -15.08
CA PRO A 157 2.71 9.83 -14.52
C PRO A 157 1.61 8.78 -14.37
N PHE A 158 0.41 9.18 -13.91
CA PHE A 158 -0.71 8.25 -13.82
C PHE A 158 -1.20 7.77 -15.19
N THR A 159 -1.28 8.67 -16.18
CA THR A 159 -1.71 8.29 -17.54
C THR A 159 -0.73 7.29 -18.16
N GLU A 160 0.58 7.55 -18.05
CA GLU A 160 1.61 6.63 -18.55
C GLU A 160 1.64 5.32 -17.75
N TYR A 161 1.43 5.36 -16.43
CA TYR A 161 1.29 4.17 -15.59
C TYR A 161 0.15 3.27 -16.08
N THR A 162 -1.02 3.82 -16.42
CA THR A 162 -2.15 3.01 -16.90
C THR A 162 -1.90 2.28 -18.22
N LEU A 163 -0.89 2.71 -18.98
CA LEU A 163 -0.43 2.05 -20.21
C LEU A 163 0.75 1.09 -19.96
N SER A 164 1.32 1.10 -18.76
CA SER A 164 2.50 0.32 -18.41
C SER A 164 2.16 -1.14 -18.09
N PRO A 165 3.10 -2.09 -18.26
CA PRO A 165 2.94 -3.48 -17.83
C PRO A 165 2.70 -3.64 -16.32
N LEU A 166 3.08 -2.65 -15.51
CA LEU A 166 2.83 -2.66 -14.07
C LEU A 166 1.34 -2.48 -13.76
N PHE A 167 0.61 -1.73 -14.58
CA PHE A 167 -0.83 -1.63 -14.47
C PHE A 167 -1.53 -2.91 -14.92
N ASP A 168 -1.01 -3.61 -15.94
CA ASP A 168 -1.54 -4.94 -16.31
C ASP A 168 -1.43 -5.93 -15.15
N LYS A 169 -0.30 -5.89 -14.44
CA LYS A 169 -0.11 -6.68 -13.21
C LYS A 169 -1.09 -6.28 -12.11
N PHE A 170 -1.42 -5.00 -11.98
CA PHE A 170 -2.47 -4.55 -11.07
C PHE A 170 -3.84 -5.12 -11.46
N LEU A 171 -4.18 -5.12 -12.75
CA LEU A 171 -5.44 -5.69 -13.25
C LEU A 171 -5.53 -7.20 -12.98
N GLN A 172 -4.42 -7.93 -13.10
CA GLN A 172 -4.37 -9.35 -12.70
C GLN A 172 -4.73 -9.55 -11.22
N TRP A 173 -4.26 -8.67 -10.33
CA TRP A 173 -4.64 -8.68 -8.92
C TRP A 173 -6.12 -8.36 -8.72
N LYS A 174 -6.68 -7.41 -9.49
CA LYS A 174 -8.11 -7.09 -9.44
C LYS A 174 -8.98 -8.24 -9.94
N GLU A 175 -8.54 -8.97 -10.96
CA GLU A 175 -9.24 -10.19 -11.43
C GLU A 175 -9.17 -11.30 -10.40
N TYR A 176 -8.01 -11.44 -9.75
CA TYR A 176 -7.83 -12.40 -8.68
C TYR A 176 -8.71 -12.07 -7.46
N GLU A 177 -8.87 -10.79 -7.12
CA GLU A 177 -9.73 -10.34 -6.02
C GLU A 177 -11.21 -10.68 -6.24
N LYS A 178 -11.69 -10.70 -7.49
CA LYS A 178 -13.07 -11.05 -7.83
C LYS A 178 -13.38 -12.55 -7.75
N GLN A 179 -12.38 -13.41 -7.55
CA GLN A 179 -12.59 -14.85 -7.51
C GLN A 179 -13.51 -15.24 -6.35
N PRO A 180 -14.43 -16.20 -6.56
CA PRO A 180 -15.35 -16.62 -5.51
C PRO A 180 -14.60 -17.25 -4.34
N ILE A 181 -14.83 -16.71 -3.16
CA ILE A 181 -14.27 -17.22 -1.91
C ILE A 181 -15.24 -18.24 -1.32
N THR A 182 -14.76 -19.46 -1.11
CA THR A 182 -15.49 -20.56 -0.46
C THR A 182 -14.79 -21.00 0.82
N GLU A 183 -15.46 -21.80 1.65
CA GLU A 183 -14.90 -22.35 2.90
C GLU A 183 -13.60 -23.14 2.69
N LYS A 184 -13.39 -23.69 1.49
CA LYS A 184 -12.19 -24.47 1.12
C LYS A 184 -10.89 -23.68 1.21
N TYR A 185 -10.96 -22.35 1.17
CA TYR A 185 -9.78 -21.47 1.31
C TYR A 185 -9.40 -21.20 2.76
N PHE A 186 -10.17 -21.71 3.72
CA PHE A 186 -9.95 -21.45 5.13
C PHE A 186 -9.78 -22.74 5.91
N TYR A 187 -8.74 -22.80 6.71
CA TYR A 187 -8.57 -23.85 7.70
C TYR A 187 -9.10 -23.35 9.04
N GLU A 188 -10.08 -24.05 9.60
CA GLU A 188 -10.63 -23.76 10.91
C GLU A 188 -9.78 -24.39 12.01
N PHE A 189 -9.42 -23.62 13.03
CA PHE A 189 -8.66 -24.15 14.17
C PHE A 189 -9.55 -24.38 15.39
N ARG A 190 -10.19 -23.31 15.89
CA ARG A 190 -10.96 -23.35 17.13
C ARG A 190 -12.05 -22.30 17.19
N THR A 191 -13.05 -22.55 18.03
CA THR A 191 -14.03 -21.53 18.44
C THR A 191 -13.41 -20.58 19.46
N LEU A 192 -13.59 -19.28 19.22
CA LEU A 192 -13.19 -18.17 20.09
C LEU A 192 -14.34 -17.73 21.01
N GLY A 193 -15.58 -17.83 20.54
CA GLY A 193 -16.77 -17.49 21.33
C GLY A 193 -18.07 -17.85 20.62
N LYS A 194 -19.17 -17.83 21.36
CA LYS A 194 -20.53 -18.05 20.83
C LYS A 194 -21.40 -16.82 21.11
N GLY A 195 -22.18 -16.41 20.13
CA GLY A 195 -23.14 -15.31 20.22
C GLY A 195 -24.54 -15.73 19.76
N GLY A 196 -25.49 -14.79 19.77
CA GLY A 196 -26.91 -15.08 19.49
C GLY A 196 -27.22 -15.60 18.08
N PHE A 197 -26.35 -15.35 17.10
CA PHE A 197 -26.52 -15.76 15.70
C PHE A 197 -25.45 -16.77 15.21
N GLY A 198 -24.62 -17.31 16.10
CA GLY A 198 -23.62 -18.32 15.73
C GLY A 198 -22.32 -18.25 16.54
N GLU A 199 -21.28 -18.89 16.00
CA GLU A 199 -19.98 -19.01 16.63
C GLU A 199 -18.92 -18.20 15.88
N VAL A 200 -18.01 -17.56 16.61
CA VAL A 200 -16.82 -16.93 16.05
C VAL A 200 -15.67 -17.93 16.15
N ARG A 201 -15.07 -18.27 15.01
CA ARG A 201 -13.95 -19.22 14.93
C ARG A 201 -12.70 -18.56 14.35
N TYR A 202 -11.53 -18.99 14.83
CA TYR A 202 -10.27 -18.64 14.23
C TYR A 202 -10.06 -19.46 12.95
N ARG A 203 -9.82 -18.76 11.83
CA ARG A 203 -9.59 -19.34 10.50
C ARG A 203 -8.34 -18.72 9.88
N ASP A 204 -7.46 -19.54 9.32
CA ASP A 204 -6.38 -19.04 8.45
C ASP A 204 -6.69 -19.29 6.99
N ARG A 205 -6.30 -18.35 6.13
CA ARG A 205 -6.35 -18.54 4.69
C ARG A 205 -5.26 -19.51 4.26
N VAL A 206 -5.67 -20.58 3.59
CA VAL A 206 -4.79 -21.53 2.91
C VAL A 206 -4.90 -21.27 1.42
N THR A 207 -3.78 -21.20 0.70
CA THR A 207 -3.84 -21.27 -0.76
C THR A 207 -3.70 -22.73 -1.15
N GLN A 208 -4.43 -23.15 -2.17
CA GLN A 208 -4.07 -24.38 -2.87
C GLN A 208 -2.73 -24.20 -3.57
#